data_AF-A0A845UIN1-F1
#
_entry.id   AF-A0A845UIN1-F1
#
_cell.length_a   1.000
_cell.length_b   1.000
_cell.length_c   1.000
_cell.angle_alpha   90.00
_cell.angle_beta   90.00
_cell.angle_gamma   90.00
#
_symmetry.space_group_name_H-M   'P 1'
#
loop_
_entity.id
_entity.type
_entity.pdbx_description
1 polymer ?
#
loop_
_entity_poly.entity_id
_entity_poly.type
_entity_poly.pdbx_seq_one_letter_code
_entity_poly.pdbx_strand_id
1 'polypeptide(L)'
;MDRARIRHELTKDPSEQTLMRDRTLMLLDSLDGTDIDFASSTLLADMTKEAERNENIKAFLKTVPFWPNIEHVAAQESVGYLQMDLVKAAEHASAPQ
;
A
#
# COMPACT_ATOMS: atom_id res chain seq x y z
N MET A 1 8.36 0.59 11.58
CA MET A 1 6.89 0.37 11.72
C MET A 1 6.63 -1.11 11.50
N ASP A 2 5.82 -1.77 12.34
CA ASP A 2 5.67 -3.24 12.32
C ASP A 2 4.61 -3.69 11.31
N ARG A 3 5.06 -4.04 10.10
CA ARG A 3 4.18 -4.48 9.00
C ARG A 3 3.42 -5.78 9.33
N ALA A 4 3.94 -6.63 10.22
CA ALA A 4 3.23 -7.84 10.64
C ALA A 4 2.00 -7.50 11.48
N ARG A 5 2.11 -6.49 12.37
CA ARG A 5 0.95 -6.01 13.15
C ARG A 5 -0.07 -5.29 12.29
N ILE A 6 0.37 -4.49 11.31
CA ILE A 6 -0.54 -3.86 10.33
C ILE A 6 -1.29 -4.93 9.54
N ARG A 7 -0.60 -5.97 9.06
CA ARG A 7 -1.23 -7.10 8.37
C ARG A 7 -2.24 -7.81 9.28
N HIS A 8 -1.94 -8.01 10.56
CA HIS A 8 -2.88 -8.57 11.53
C HIS A 8 -4.13 -7.71 11.67
N GLU A 9 -3.97 -6.39 11.83
CA GLU A 9 -5.10 -5.46 11.92
C GLU A 9 -5.98 -5.45 10.67
N LEU A 10 -5.36 -5.48 9.49
CA LEU A 10 -6.09 -5.61 8.24
C LEU A 10 -6.79 -6.95 8.11
N THR A 11 -6.29 -8.01 8.78
CA THR A 11 -6.81 -9.37 8.63
C THR A 11 -7.74 -9.87 9.72
N LYS A 12 -7.86 -9.13 10.83
CA LYS A 12 -8.53 -9.56 12.07
C LYS A 12 -10.00 -9.93 11.93
N ASP A 13 -10.74 -9.30 11.00
CA ASP A 13 -12.11 -9.68 10.67
C ASP A 13 -12.19 -10.30 9.27
N PRO A 14 -12.10 -11.62 9.13
CA PRO A 14 -12.14 -12.28 7.82
C PRO A 14 -13.51 -12.19 7.12
N SER A 15 -14.58 -11.77 7.81
CA SER A 15 -15.90 -11.64 7.21
C SER A 15 -16.05 -10.38 6.33
N GLU A 16 -15.17 -9.39 6.54
CA GLU A 16 -15.09 -8.16 5.76
C GLU A 16 -14.07 -8.24 4.61
N GLN A 17 -13.90 -9.41 4.00
CA GLN A 17 -13.04 -9.56 2.82
C GLN A 17 -13.59 -8.70 1.67
N THR A 18 -12.97 -7.54 1.48
CA THR A 18 -13.29 -6.61 0.40
C THR A 18 -12.14 -6.55 -0.60
N LEU A 19 -12.45 -6.25 -1.86
CA LEU A 19 -11.46 -5.98 -2.90
C LEU A 19 -10.46 -4.89 -2.47
N MET A 20 -10.89 -3.93 -1.64
CA MET A 20 -10.02 -2.89 -1.12
C MET A 20 -8.96 -3.45 -0.17
N ARG A 21 -9.36 -4.27 0.80
CA ARG A 21 -8.44 -4.92 1.74
C ARG A 21 -7.38 -5.76 1.03
N ASP A 22 -7.77 -6.55 0.05
CA ASP A 22 -6.81 -7.38 -0.69
C ASP A 22 -5.79 -6.52 -1.43
N ARG A 23 -6.23 -5.40 -2.04
CA ARG A 23 -5.33 -4.43 -2.68
C ARG A 23 -4.42 -3.71 -1.67
N THR A 24 -4.93 -3.39 -0.49
CA THR A 24 -4.17 -2.77 0.60
C THR A 24 -3.08 -3.72 1.13
N LEU A 25 -3.41 -5.01 1.24
CA LEU A 25 -2.43 -6.06 1.56
C LEU A 25 -1.40 -6.23 0.45
N MET A 26 -1.81 -6.26 -0.83
CA MET A 26 -0.87 -6.28 -1.95
C MET A 26 0.09 -5.08 -1.95
N LEU A 27 -0.39 -3.89 -1.60
CA LEU A 27 0.45 -2.71 -1.42
C LEU A 27 1.46 -2.94 -0.29
N LEU A 28 0.99 -3.33 0.90
CA LEU A 28 1.86 -3.59 2.06
C LEU A 28 2.95 -4.63 1.75
N ASP A 29 2.56 -5.71 1.06
CA ASP A 29 3.43 -6.81 0.65
C ASP A 29 4.44 -6.35 -0.39
N SER A 30 4.03 -5.50 -1.34
CA SER A 30 4.93 -4.96 -2.36
C SER A 30 6.04 -4.11 -1.76
N LEU A 31 5.77 -3.45 -0.63
CA LEU A 31 6.75 -2.63 0.08
C LEU A 31 7.69 -3.45 0.96
N ASP A 32 7.43 -4.75 1.16
CA ASP A 32 8.24 -5.59 2.04
C ASP A 32 9.73 -5.60 1.65
N GLY A 33 10.60 -5.48 2.65
CA GLY A 33 12.05 -5.32 2.43
C GLY A 33 12.50 -3.99 1.81
N THR A 34 11.62 -3.00 1.65
CA THR A 34 11.99 -1.64 1.20
C THR A 34 11.89 -0.60 2.31
N ASP A 35 12.70 0.46 2.17
CA ASP A 35 12.68 1.65 3.04
C ASP A 35 11.57 2.65 2.70
N ILE A 36 10.68 2.33 1.75
CA ILE A 36 9.58 3.20 1.36
C ILE A 36 8.58 3.31 2.51
N ASP A 37 8.33 4.55 2.91
CA ASP A 37 7.30 4.90 3.87
C ASP A 37 5.93 4.97 3.17
N PHE A 38 5.04 4.04 3.52
CA PHE A 38 3.68 4.03 2.98
C PHE A 38 2.83 5.21 3.46
N ALA A 39 3.24 5.92 4.53
CA ALA A 39 2.56 7.13 4.99
C ALA A 39 3.04 8.40 4.26
N SER A 40 4.07 8.29 3.39
CA SER A 40 4.61 9.43 2.66
C SER A 40 3.65 9.96 1.59
N SER A 41 3.55 11.28 1.46
CA SER A 41 2.82 11.92 0.36
C SER A 41 3.43 11.64 -1.02
N THR A 42 4.69 11.18 -1.06
CA THR A 42 5.42 10.81 -2.29
C THR A 42 5.37 9.32 -2.61
N LEU A 43 4.55 8.53 -1.91
CA LEU A 43 4.50 7.07 -2.02
C LEU A 43 4.53 6.54 -3.47
N LEU A 44 3.62 7.02 -4.34
CA LEU A 44 3.56 6.56 -5.74
C LEU A 44 4.86 6.88 -6.51
N ALA A 45 5.46 8.05 -6.27
CA ALA A 45 6.69 8.46 -6.93
C ALA A 45 7.88 7.60 -6.46
N ASP A 46 7.94 7.29 -5.16
CA ASP A 46 8.99 6.45 -4.59
C ASP A 46 8.87 5.00 -5.07
N MET A 47 7.64 4.47 -5.10
CA MET A 47 7.37 3.16 -5.70
C MET A 47 7.73 3.12 -7.19
N THR A 48 7.40 4.18 -7.95
CA THR A 48 7.72 4.23 -9.38
C THR A 48 9.23 4.19 -9.63
N LYS A 49 10.03 4.89 -8.80
CA LYS A 49 11.50 4.81 -8.86
C LYS A 49 12.02 3.43 -8.46
N GLU A 50 11.45 2.84 -7.41
CA GLU A 50 11.89 1.54 -6.90
C GLU A 50 11.52 0.39 -7.84
N ALA A 51 10.48 0.55 -8.67
CA ALA A 51 10.04 -0.44 -9.65
C ALA A 51 11.09 -0.80 -10.71
N GLU A 52 12.14 0.01 -10.88
CA GLU A 52 13.28 -0.32 -11.75
C GLU A 52 14.14 -1.45 -11.20
N ARG A 53 14.15 -1.63 -9.87
CA ARG A 53 15.00 -2.60 -9.15
C ARG A 53 14.24 -3.57 -8.25
N ASN A 54 12.94 -3.36 -8.04
CA ASN A 54 12.07 -4.22 -7.25
C ASN A 54 10.86 -4.71 -8.08
N GLU A 55 10.90 -5.98 -8.48
CA GLU A 55 9.85 -6.59 -9.31
C GLU A 55 8.51 -6.75 -8.57
N ASN A 56 8.49 -6.82 -7.23
CA ASN A 56 7.24 -6.87 -6.46
C ASN A 56 6.49 -5.54 -6.54
N ILE A 57 7.22 -4.43 -6.37
CA ILE A 57 6.66 -3.08 -6.52
C ILE A 57 6.18 -2.86 -7.95
N LYS A 58 6.98 -3.26 -8.94
CA LYS A 58 6.60 -3.16 -10.36
C LYS A 58 5.36 -3.99 -10.68
N ALA A 59 5.24 -5.19 -10.13
CA ALA A 59 4.06 -6.04 -10.29
C ALA A 59 2.81 -5.37 -9.70
N PHE A 60 2.92 -4.78 -8.49
CA PHE A 60 1.84 -4.02 -7.90
C PHE A 60 1.45 -2.81 -8.75
N LEU A 61 2.42 -1.98 -9.18
CA LEU A 61 2.14 -0.77 -9.98
C LEU A 61 1.44 -1.08 -11.30
N LYS A 62 1.70 -2.23 -11.93
CA LYS A 62 0.95 -2.68 -13.12
C LYS A 62 -0.54 -2.97 -12.85
N THR A 63 -0.93 -3.14 -11.59
CA THR A 63 -2.34 -3.28 -11.17
C THR A 63 -2.99 -1.95 -10.81
N VAL A 64 -2.20 -0.88 -10.68
CA VAL A 64 -2.70 0.47 -10.41
C VAL A 64 -3.28 1.02 -11.71
N PRO A 65 -4.57 1.40 -11.73
CA PRO A 65 -5.17 2.02 -12.90
C PRO A 65 -4.38 3.27 -13.31
N PHE A 66 -4.26 3.48 -14.62
CA PHE A 66 -3.63 4.67 -15.21
C PHE A 66 -2.10 4.80 -15.06
N TRP A 67 -1.43 3.92 -14.31
CA TRP A 67 0.04 3.85 -14.27
C TRP A 67 0.61 3.10 -15.50
N PRO A 68 1.73 3.53 -16.12
CA PRO A 68 2.57 4.69 -15.80
C PRO A 68 2.19 5.97 -16.59
N ASN A 69 1.01 6.02 -17.21
CA ASN A 69 0.65 7.02 -18.23
C ASN A 69 -0.03 8.29 -17.64
N ILE A 70 -0.39 9.22 -18.54
CA ILE A 70 -0.74 10.65 -18.39
C ILE A 70 -1.63 11.05 -17.20
N GLU A 71 -2.42 10.16 -16.62
CA GLU A 71 -3.30 10.49 -15.48
C GLU A 71 -2.61 10.19 -14.14
N HIS A 72 -1.42 10.77 -13.93
CA HIS A 72 -0.65 10.66 -12.69
C HIS A 72 -1.50 11.02 -11.46
N VAL A 73 -2.48 11.94 -11.61
CA VAL A 73 -3.43 12.29 -10.55
C VAL A 73 -4.36 11.13 -10.20
N ALA A 74 -4.93 10.43 -11.19
CA ALA A 74 -5.84 9.31 -10.94
C ALA A 74 -5.11 8.09 -10.35
N ALA A 75 -3.88 7.83 -10.80
CA ALA A 75 -3.02 6.81 -10.19
C ALA A 75 -2.66 7.17 -8.73
N GLN A 76 -2.36 8.45 -8.46
CA GLN A 76 -2.11 8.96 -7.11
C GLN A 76 -3.33 8.81 -6.22
N GLU A 77 -4.53 9.14 -6.70
CA GLU A 77 -5.78 8.96 -5.95
C GLU A 77 -6.03 7.48 -5.65
N SER A 78 -5.85 6.60 -6.64
CA SER A 78 -6.02 5.16 -6.44
C SER A 78 -5.07 4.60 -5.39
N VAL A 79 -3.79 5.01 -5.38
CA VAL A 79 -2.84 4.60 -4.34
C VAL A 79 -3.15 5.29 -3.01
N GLY A 80 -3.64 6.54 -3.05
CA GLY A 80 -4.03 7.33 -1.88
C GLY A 80 -5.13 6.64 -1.05
N TYR A 81 -6.13 6.04 -1.69
CA TYR A 81 -7.16 5.28 -0.95
C TYR A 81 -6.56 4.09 -0.20
N LEU A 82 -5.64 3.35 -0.82
CA LEU A 82 -4.95 2.21 -0.19
C LEU A 82 -4.03 2.69 0.95
N GLN A 83 -3.34 3.81 0.74
CA GLN A 83 -2.51 4.46 1.74
C GLN A 83 -3.33 4.87 2.98
N MET A 84 -4.52 5.45 2.80
CA MET A 84 -5.38 5.82 3.92
C MET A 84 -5.75 4.62 4.81
N ASP A 85 -6.07 3.48 4.18
CA ASP A 85 -6.39 2.26 4.92
C ASP A 85 -5.18 1.68 5.65
N LEU A 86 -3.98 1.75 5.04
CA LEU A 86 -2.74 1.36 5.72
C LEU A 86 -2.43 2.24 6.93
N VAL A 87 -2.60 3.55 6.80
CA VAL A 87 -2.36 4.48 7.91
C VAL A 87 -3.31 4.20 9.06
N LYS A 88 -4.61 4.04 8.80
CA LYS A 88 -5.61 3.67 9.84
C LYS A 88 -5.27 2.35 10.51
N ALA A 89 -4.89 1.33 9.73
CA ALA A 89 -4.48 0.04 10.28
C ALA A 89 -3.22 0.15 11.13
N ALA A 90 -2.26 1.01 10.74
CA ALA A 90 -1.05 1.27 11.51
C ALA A 90 -1.30 2.03 12.82
N GLU A 91 -2.25 2.97 12.83
CA GLU A 91 -2.70 3.65 14.05
C GLU A 91 -3.29 2.64 15.05
N HIS A 92 -4.18 1.75 14.59
CA HIS A 92 -4.74 0.69 15.44
C HIS A 92 -3.68 -0.30 15.94
N ALA A 93 -2.74 -0.70 15.08
CA ALA A 93 -1.65 -1.59 15.44
C ALA A 93 -0.70 -0.99 16.50
N SER A 94 -0.66 0.34 16.60
CA SER A 94 0.21 1.08 17.52
C SER A 94 -0.48 1.48 18.83
N ALA A 95 -1.81 1.35 18.93
CA ALA A 95 -2.54 1.63 20.15
C ALA A 95 -2.25 0.57 21.25
N PRO A 96 -2.14 0.97 22.53
CA PRO A 96 -2.09 0.01 23.63
C PRO A 96 -3.43 -0.76 23.71
N GLN A 97 -3.34 -2.09 23.88
CA GLN A 97 -4.51 -2.96 24.09
C GLN A 97 -5.15 -2.74 25.46
#